data_AF-A0A7W1VUG7-F1
#
_entry.id   AF-A0A7W1VUG7-F1
#
_cell.length_a   1.000
_cell.length_b   1.000
_cell.length_c   1.000
_cell.angle_alpha   90.00
_cell.angle_beta   90.00
_cell.angle_gamma   90.00
#
_symmetry.space_group_name_H-M   'P 1'
#
loop_
_entity.id
_entity.type
_entity.pdbx_description
1 polymer ?
#
loop_
_entity_poly.entity_id
_entity_poly.type
_entity_poly.pdbx_seq_one_letter_code
_entity_poly.pdbx_strand_id
1 'polypeptide(L)'
;MSAAPKIITPLLVALLLVGCQTMRTVTPREAFFQKHPDLRARYHEFYETSPEAIAEDHAWKFSLGLTLIRQIREHHAECTDLMQSLDIVEKRFETYLDEGLSILQELKQVFNPKFDSLFWYSYGSGDNQGQGYVIVRNGNVYRTFWVAGSVKKPDEIP
;
A
#
# COMPACT_ATOMS: atom_id res chain seq x y z
N MET A 1 -35.30 -61.53 -16.95
CA MET A 1 -34.36 -61.12 -15.88
C MET A 1 -33.23 -60.34 -16.55
N SER A 2 -33.25 -59.01 -16.48
CA SER A 2 -32.19 -58.16 -17.04
C SER A 2 -31.57 -57.40 -15.88
N ALA A 3 -30.29 -57.68 -15.62
CA ALA A 3 -29.52 -57.08 -14.54
C ALA A 3 -28.39 -56.22 -15.15
N ALA A 4 -28.65 -54.93 -15.25
CA ALA A 4 -27.67 -53.84 -15.29
C ALA A 4 -28.48 -52.55 -15.13
N PRO A 5 -28.05 -51.54 -14.33
CA PRO A 5 -26.67 -51.06 -14.25
C PRO A 5 -26.21 -50.73 -12.81
N LYS A 6 -24.96 -51.06 -12.44
CA LYS A 6 -24.37 -50.62 -11.14
C LYS A 6 -22.95 -50.08 -11.26
N ILE A 7 -22.56 -49.53 -12.41
CA ILE A 7 -21.17 -49.06 -12.63
C ILE A 7 -21.11 -47.57 -13.04
N ILE A 8 -22.24 -46.88 -13.25
CA ILE A 8 -22.21 -45.46 -13.64
C ILE A 8 -22.06 -44.53 -12.41
N THR A 9 -22.48 -44.99 -11.23
CA THR A 9 -22.57 -44.17 -10.03
C THR A 9 -21.22 -43.77 -9.39
N PRO A 10 -20.18 -44.63 -9.28
CA PRO A 10 -18.95 -44.23 -8.59
C PRO A 10 -18.07 -43.27 -9.40
N LEU A 11 -18.13 -43.32 -10.74
CA LEU A 11 -17.33 -42.45 -11.62
C LEU A 11 -17.83 -41.00 -11.58
N LEU A 12 -19.15 -40.80 -11.50
CA LEU A 12 -19.79 -39.49 -11.46
C LEU A 12 -19.59 -38.81 -10.10
N VAL A 13 -19.57 -39.58 -9.01
CA VAL A 13 -19.24 -39.09 -7.65
C VAL A 13 -17.74 -38.73 -7.55
N ALA A 14 -16.84 -39.50 -8.17
CA ALA A 14 -15.42 -39.15 -8.23
C ALA A 14 -15.17 -37.87 -9.04
N LEU A 15 -15.86 -37.66 -10.16
CA LEU A 15 -15.80 -36.41 -10.94
C LEU A 15 -16.35 -35.20 -10.17
N LEU A 16 -17.41 -35.38 -9.37
CA LEU A 16 -17.95 -34.33 -8.49
C LEU A 16 -17.00 -34.00 -7.32
N LEU A 17 -16.22 -34.97 -6.82
CA LEU A 17 -15.24 -34.77 -5.76
C LEU A 17 -13.95 -34.09 -6.25
N VAL A 18 -13.56 -34.27 -7.52
CA VAL A 18 -12.43 -33.56 -8.14
C VAL A 18 -12.81 -32.10 -8.48
N GLY A 19 -14.10 -31.80 -8.67
CA GLY A 19 -14.61 -30.46 -8.94
C GLY A 19 -14.62 -29.49 -7.75
N CYS A 20 -14.37 -29.99 -6.53
CA CYS A 20 -14.14 -29.17 -5.34
C CYS A 20 -12.64 -29.04 -5.04
N GLN A 21 -11.83 -28.79 -6.07
CA GLN A 21 -10.59 -28.06 -5.82
C GLN A 21 -10.99 -26.67 -5.37
N THR A 22 -10.94 -26.44 -4.07
CA THR A 22 -10.93 -25.13 -3.46
C THR A 22 -9.98 -24.25 -4.27
N MET A 23 -10.53 -23.40 -5.14
CA MET A 23 -9.76 -22.31 -5.74
C MET A 23 -9.21 -21.54 -4.56
N ARG A 24 -7.92 -21.75 -4.27
CA ARG A 24 -7.21 -21.02 -3.23
C ARG A 24 -7.47 -19.55 -3.50
N THR A 25 -8.16 -18.88 -2.57
CA THR A 25 -8.49 -17.46 -2.72
C THR A 25 -7.17 -16.72 -2.81
N VAL A 26 -6.83 -16.25 -4.00
CA VAL A 26 -5.57 -15.55 -4.26
C VAL A 26 -5.71 -14.16 -3.66
N THR A 27 -4.77 -13.76 -2.80
CA THR A 27 -4.78 -12.40 -2.24
C THR A 27 -4.58 -11.38 -3.38
N PRO A 28 -5.10 -10.14 -3.26
CA PRO A 28 -4.91 -9.15 -4.31
C PRO A 28 -3.43 -8.91 -4.67
N ARG A 29 -2.55 -8.98 -3.67
CA ARG A 29 -1.08 -8.94 -3.84
C ARG A 29 -0.56 -10.09 -4.70
N GLU A 30 -0.98 -11.31 -4.40
CA GLU A 30 -0.56 -12.48 -5.18
C GLU A 30 -1.10 -12.42 -6.60
N ALA A 31 -2.34 -11.95 -6.80
CA ALA A 31 -2.95 -11.79 -8.12
C ALA A 31 -2.18 -10.75 -8.97
N PHE A 32 -1.74 -9.66 -8.34
CA PHE A 32 -0.88 -8.65 -8.97
C PHE A 32 0.46 -9.27 -9.44
N PHE A 33 1.18 -9.97 -8.56
CA PHE A 33 2.47 -10.56 -8.92
C PHE A 33 2.38 -11.80 -9.82
N GLN A 34 1.26 -12.50 -9.86
CA GLN A 34 1.03 -13.55 -10.87
C GLN A 34 0.92 -12.95 -12.27
N LYS A 35 0.30 -11.76 -12.39
CA LYS A 35 0.18 -11.03 -13.65
C LYS A 35 1.46 -10.30 -14.04
N HIS A 36 2.22 -9.88 -13.04
CA HIS A 36 3.44 -9.10 -13.21
C HIS A 36 4.63 -9.71 -12.42
N PRO A 37 5.09 -10.90 -12.81
CA PRO A 37 6.10 -11.65 -12.04
C PRO A 37 7.43 -10.89 -11.91
N ASP A 38 7.84 -10.15 -12.95
CA ASP A 38 9.12 -9.44 -13.01
C ASP A 38 9.22 -8.24 -12.04
N LEU A 39 8.08 -7.82 -11.47
CA LEU A 39 8.05 -6.70 -10.53
C LEU A 39 8.38 -7.11 -9.11
N ARG A 40 8.20 -8.39 -8.77
CA ARG A 40 8.34 -8.86 -7.40
C ARG A 40 9.72 -8.58 -6.83
N ALA A 41 10.76 -8.70 -7.66
CA ALA A 41 12.15 -8.45 -7.28
C ALA A 41 12.51 -6.95 -7.26
N ARG A 42 11.64 -6.07 -7.79
CA ARG A 42 11.91 -4.62 -7.89
C ARG A 42 11.51 -3.87 -6.63
N TYR A 43 10.47 -4.35 -5.96
CA TYR A 43 9.98 -3.73 -4.74
C TYR A 43 10.75 -4.23 -3.52
N HIS A 44 11.22 -3.29 -2.70
CA HIS A 44 11.71 -3.57 -1.35
C HIS A 44 10.54 -3.82 -0.41
N GLU A 45 9.52 -2.96 -0.49
CA GLU A 45 8.26 -3.13 0.22
C GLU A 45 7.11 -3.13 -0.77
N PHE A 46 6.15 -4.01 -0.53
CA PHE A 46 4.88 -4.02 -1.26
C PHE A 46 3.84 -4.69 -0.36
N TYR A 47 3.01 -3.91 0.31
CA TYR A 47 2.01 -4.40 1.25
C TYR A 47 0.68 -3.66 1.11
N GLU A 48 -0.41 -4.35 1.42
CA GLU A 48 -1.76 -3.82 1.31
C GLU A 48 -2.04 -2.79 2.41
N THR A 49 -2.74 -1.72 2.07
CA THR A 49 -3.12 -0.63 2.98
C THR A 49 -4.51 -0.11 2.61
N SER A 50 -5.02 0.87 3.35
CA SER A 50 -6.30 1.53 3.08
C SER A 50 -6.19 3.05 3.25
N PRO A 51 -7.08 3.85 2.64
CA PRO A 51 -7.13 5.28 2.89
C PRO A 51 -7.24 5.60 4.40
N GLU A 52 -7.97 4.78 5.15
CA GLU A 52 -8.14 4.95 6.61
C GLU A 52 -6.85 4.68 7.36
N ALA A 53 -6.13 3.60 7.02
CA ALA A 53 -4.85 3.28 7.65
C ALA A 53 -3.79 4.36 7.36
N ILE A 54 -3.79 4.91 6.14
CA ILE A 54 -2.92 6.05 5.78
C ILE A 54 -3.28 7.28 6.62
N ALA A 55 -4.57 7.59 6.74
CA ALA A 55 -5.02 8.73 7.53
C ALA A 55 -4.61 8.60 9.01
N GLU A 56 -4.75 7.40 9.59
CA GLU A 56 -4.38 7.10 10.96
C GLU A 56 -2.86 7.21 11.18
N ASP A 57 -2.05 6.63 10.29
CA ASP A 57 -0.59 6.71 10.36
C ASP A 57 -0.10 8.17 10.25
N HIS A 58 -0.67 8.95 9.34
CA HIS A 58 -0.35 10.38 9.21
C HIS A 58 -0.73 11.17 10.46
N ALA A 59 -1.93 10.96 11.00
CA ALA A 59 -2.37 11.64 12.22
C ALA A 59 -1.50 11.27 13.43
N TRP A 60 -1.13 9.99 13.57
CA TRP A 60 -0.26 9.51 14.63
C TRP A 60 1.14 10.09 14.54
N LYS A 61 1.79 10.00 13.37
CA LYS A 61 3.12 10.58 13.13
C LYS A 61 3.11 12.07 13.43
N PHE A 62 2.08 12.78 12.99
CA PHE A 62 1.93 14.21 13.20
C PHE A 62 1.82 14.58 14.69
N SER A 63 0.91 13.90 15.41
CA SER A 63 0.72 14.12 16.85
C SER A 63 1.99 13.84 17.65
N LEU A 64 2.72 12.77 17.32
CA LEU A 64 3.98 12.42 17.96
C LEU A 64 5.07 13.47 17.69
N GLY A 65 5.24 13.86 16.43
CA GLY A 65 6.23 14.86 16.02
C GLY A 65 6.05 16.20 16.74
N LEU A 66 4.82 16.72 16.76
CA LEU A 66 4.51 17.95 17.47
C LEU A 66 4.75 17.85 18.98
N THR A 67 4.39 16.70 19.57
CA THR A 67 4.61 16.46 21.01
C THR A 67 6.10 16.50 21.34
N LEU A 68 6.93 15.87 20.51
CA LEU A 68 8.39 15.88 20.69
C LEU A 68 8.98 17.29 20.54
N ILE A 69 8.58 18.03 19.49
CA ILE A 69 9.03 19.41 19.30
C ILE A 69 8.67 20.27 20.53
N ARG A 70 7.44 20.16 21.02
CA ARG A 70 6.97 20.88 22.21
C ARG A 70 7.79 20.52 23.45
N GLN A 71 8.04 19.23 23.69
CA GLN A 71 8.85 18.79 24.83
C GLN A 71 10.27 19.36 24.76
N ILE A 72 10.90 19.35 23.58
CA ILE A 72 12.24 19.92 23.42
C ILE A 72 12.23 21.43 23.69
N ARG A 73 11.22 22.16 23.19
CA ARG A 73 11.04 23.60 23.49
C ARG A 73 10.92 23.86 24.99
N GLU A 74 10.12 23.08 25.69
CA GLU A 74 9.91 23.23 27.14
C GLU A 74 11.18 22.98 27.96
N HIS A 75 12.04 22.03 27.56
CA HIS A 75 13.24 21.65 28.32
C HIS A 75 14.51 22.43 27.93
N HIS A 76 14.50 23.13 26.79
CA HIS A 76 15.68 23.80 26.24
C HIS A 76 15.39 25.24 25.77
N ALA A 77 14.42 25.91 26.39
CA ALA A 77 13.97 27.25 26.01
C ALA A 77 15.10 28.30 25.98
N GLU A 78 16.14 28.12 26.81
CA GLU A 78 17.32 28.99 26.84
C GLU A 78 18.20 28.90 25.57
N CYS A 79 18.07 27.84 24.77
CA CYS A 79 18.91 27.59 23.61
C CYS A 79 18.32 28.21 22.33
N THR A 80 18.60 29.49 22.07
CA THR A 80 18.05 30.23 20.91
C THR A 80 18.30 29.58 19.55
N ASP A 81 19.49 29.01 19.31
CA ASP A 81 19.81 28.34 18.03
C ASP A 81 19.00 27.06 17.83
N LEU A 82 18.72 26.36 18.94
CA LEU A 82 17.85 25.18 18.92
C LEU A 82 16.41 25.57 18.62
N MET A 83 15.91 26.68 19.20
CA MET A 83 14.54 27.15 18.94
C MET A 83 14.34 27.49 17.46
N GLN A 84 15.27 28.21 16.85
CA GLN A 84 15.23 28.49 15.40
C GLN A 84 15.26 27.21 14.56
N SER A 85 16.07 26.23 14.96
CA SER A 85 16.12 24.93 14.28
C SER A 85 14.78 24.19 14.39
N LEU A 86 14.14 24.22 15.57
CA LEU A 86 12.82 23.62 15.80
C LEU A 86 11.72 24.32 14.99
N ASP A 87 11.75 25.64 14.83
CA ASP A 87 10.80 26.37 13.97
C ASP A 87 10.90 25.90 12.51
N ILE A 88 12.13 25.69 12.02
CA ILE A 88 12.37 25.16 10.66
C ILE A 88 11.84 23.73 10.54
N VAL A 89 12.09 22.89 11.55
CA VAL A 89 11.61 21.51 11.58
C VAL A 89 10.07 21.46 11.60
N GLU A 90 9.43 22.26 12.44
CA GLU A 90 7.96 22.37 12.53
C GLU A 90 7.37 22.79 11.17
N LYS A 91 7.92 23.84 10.54
CA LYS A 91 7.45 24.29 9.22
C LYS A 91 7.61 23.23 8.12
N ARG A 92 8.73 22.47 8.13
CA ARG A 92 8.92 21.35 7.20
C ARG A 92 7.88 20.26 7.47
N PHE A 93 7.61 19.99 8.73
CA PHE A 93 6.65 18.98 9.15
C PHE A 93 5.22 19.33 8.72
N GLU A 94 4.81 20.59 8.83
CA GLU A 94 3.55 21.11 8.28
C GLU A 94 3.48 20.91 6.76
N THR A 95 4.56 21.24 6.04
CA THR A 95 4.60 21.07 4.58
C THR A 95 4.41 19.59 4.19
N TYR A 96 5.11 18.67 4.86
CA TYR A 96 4.96 17.23 4.64
C TYR A 96 3.53 16.74 4.98
N LEU A 97 2.90 17.30 6.02
CA LEU A 97 1.53 16.98 6.36
C LEU A 97 0.58 17.40 5.24
N ASP A 98 0.68 18.63 4.75
CA ASP A 98 -0.19 19.18 3.71
C ASP A 98 -0.10 18.36 2.41
N GLU A 99 1.12 18.00 1.99
CA GLU A 99 1.35 17.14 0.84
C GLU A 99 0.76 15.74 1.04
N GLY A 100 0.92 15.16 2.22
CA GLY A 100 0.33 13.88 2.59
C GLY A 100 -1.21 13.89 2.58
N LEU A 101 -1.81 14.96 3.10
CA LEU A 101 -3.26 15.16 3.11
C LEU A 101 -3.81 15.33 1.69
N SER A 102 -3.08 16.02 0.82
CA SER A 102 -3.45 16.16 -0.60
C SER A 102 -3.48 14.80 -1.31
N ILE A 103 -2.44 13.97 -1.12
CA ILE A 103 -2.40 12.60 -1.66
C ILE A 103 -3.59 11.78 -1.13
N LEU A 104 -3.84 11.83 0.18
CA LEU A 104 -4.94 11.10 0.80
C LEU A 104 -6.30 11.53 0.25
N GLN A 105 -6.50 12.83 0.01
CA GLN A 105 -7.73 13.37 -0.55
C GLN A 105 -7.95 12.86 -1.98
N GLU A 106 -6.93 12.94 -2.83
CA GLU A 106 -7.03 12.40 -4.20
C GLU A 106 -7.29 10.90 -4.20
N LEU A 107 -6.61 10.16 -3.32
CA LEU A 107 -6.77 8.71 -3.19
C LEU A 107 -8.21 8.36 -2.81
N LYS A 108 -8.80 9.03 -1.82
CA LYS A 108 -10.20 8.83 -1.40
C LYS A 108 -11.21 9.15 -2.51
N GLN A 109 -10.89 10.05 -3.44
CA GLN A 109 -11.78 10.39 -4.54
C GLN A 109 -11.84 9.30 -5.62
N VAL A 110 -10.76 8.54 -5.82
CA VAL A 110 -10.65 7.59 -6.94
C VAL A 110 -10.65 6.12 -6.53
N PHE A 111 -10.33 5.83 -5.26
CA PHE A 111 -10.30 4.47 -4.75
C PHE A 111 -11.72 3.93 -4.53
N ASN A 112 -12.02 2.77 -5.13
CA ASN A 112 -13.27 2.07 -4.92
C ASN A 112 -13.02 0.70 -4.26
N PRO A 113 -13.29 0.54 -2.94
CA PRO A 113 -12.95 -0.68 -2.20
C PRO A 113 -13.68 -1.94 -2.69
N LYS A 114 -14.72 -1.80 -3.53
CA LYS A 114 -15.41 -2.94 -4.14
C LYS A 114 -14.62 -3.60 -5.27
N PHE A 115 -13.77 -2.83 -5.96
CA PHE A 115 -13.08 -3.27 -7.18
C PHE A 115 -11.57 -3.11 -7.11
N ASP A 116 -11.10 -2.32 -6.16
CA ASP A 116 -9.72 -1.86 -6.07
C ASP A 116 -9.05 -2.39 -4.81
N SER A 117 -7.76 -2.66 -4.94
CA SER A 117 -6.85 -2.90 -3.81
C SER A 117 -5.78 -1.81 -3.80
N LEU A 118 -5.43 -1.36 -2.61
CA LEU A 118 -4.46 -0.29 -2.42
C LEU A 118 -3.20 -0.85 -1.76
N PHE A 119 -2.04 -0.50 -2.30
CA PHE A 119 -0.75 -0.94 -1.79
C PHE A 119 0.17 0.23 -1.53
N TRP A 120 0.93 0.15 -0.43
CA TRP A 120 2.18 0.87 -0.31
C TRP A 120 3.27 0.13 -1.07
N TYR A 121 4.18 0.87 -1.70
CA TYR A 121 5.38 0.29 -2.28
C TYR A 121 6.60 1.20 -2.08
N SER A 122 7.76 0.56 -2.03
CA SER A 122 9.06 1.22 -2.10
C SER A 122 10.02 0.41 -2.96
N TYR A 123 10.97 1.09 -3.59
CA TYR A 123 11.97 0.48 -4.46
C TYR A 123 13.28 1.26 -4.42
N GLY A 124 14.35 0.64 -4.93
CA GLY A 124 15.64 1.29 -5.10
C GLY A 124 16.34 1.62 -3.79
N SER A 125 17.54 2.16 -3.90
CA SER A 125 18.40 2.50 -2.77
C SER A 125 19.16 3.80 -3.05
N GLY A 126 19.44 4.57 -2.00
CA GLY A 126 20.15 5.85 -2.12
C GLY A 126 19.36 6.83 -2.99
N ASP A 127 20.07 7.52 -3.88
CA ASP A 127 19.49 8.57 -4.75
C ASP A 127 18.46 8.05 -5.77
N ASN A 128 18.31 6.73 -5.90
CA ASN A 128 17.37 6.09 -6.83
C ASN A 128 16.16 5.46 -6.11
N GLN A 129 15.92 5.84 -4.86
CA GLN A 129 14.79 5.37 -4.07
C GLN A 129 13.51 6.13 -4.44
N GLY A 130 12.42 5.37 -4.62
CA GLY A 130 11.08 5.93 -4.76
C GLY A 130 10.09 5.14 -3.92
N GLN A 131 9.05 5.84 -3.48
CA GLN A 131 8.00 5.27 -2.65
C GLN A 131 6.66 5.94 -2.91
N GLY A 132 5.59 5.21 -2.63
CA GLY A 132 4.26 5.68 -2.94
C GLY A 132 3.15 4.69 -2.68
N TYR A 133 1.98 5.06 -3.16
CA TYR A 133 0.78 4.25 -3.13
C TYR A 133 0.39 3.85 -4.54
N VAL A 134 -0.12 2.63 -4.72
CA VAL A 134 -0.63 2.16 -5.99
C VAL A 134 -2.00 1.53 -5.81
N ILE A 135 -2.95 1.96 -6.63
CA ILE A 135 -4.26 1.33 -6.76
C ILE A 135 -4.15 0.26 -7.84
N VAL A 136 -4.56 -0.95 -7.50
CA VAL A 136 -4.60 -2.10 -8.39
C VAL A 136 -6.05 -2.51 -8.62
N ARG A 137 -6.44 -2.66 -9.89
CA ARG A 137 -7.78 -3.11 -10.31
C ARG A 137 -7.63 -4.34 -11.21
N ASN A 138 -8.22 -5.46 -10.82
CA ASN A 138 -8.12 -6.74 -11.55
C ASN A 138 -6.66 -7.14 -11.87
N GLY A 139 -5.76 -6.93 -10.90
CA GLY A 139 -4.33 -7.23 -11.01
C GLY A 139 -3.52 -6.28 -11.88
N ASN A 140 -4.10 -5.23 -12.46
CA ASN A 140 -3.38 -4.17 -13.19
C ASN A 140 -3.22 -2.92 -12.33
N VAL A 141 -2.14 -2.17 -12.57
CA VAL A 141 -2.00 -0.80 -12.06
C VAL A 141 -3.12 0.07 -12.65
N TYR A 142 -3.84 0.77 -11.77
CA TYR A 142 -4.87 1.74 -12.14
C TYR A 142 -4.38 3.18 -11.99
N ARG A 143 -3.75 3.49 -10.85
CA ARG A 143 -3.18 4.81 -10.56
C ARG A 143 -2.10 4.73 -9.49
N THR A 144 -1.06 5.54 -9.62
CA THR A 144 0.02 5.70 -8.65
C THR A 144 -0.01 7.08 -8.00
N PHE A 145 0.37 7.14 -6.73
CA PHE A 145 0.57 8.37 -5.96
C PHE A 145 1.97 8.34 -5.37
N TRP A 146 2.71 9.44 -5.53
CA TRP A 146 4.11 9.53 -5.11
C TRP A 146 4.20 10.34 -3.82
N VAL A 147 4.92 9.82 -2.82
CA VAL A 147 5.19 10.60 -1.61
C VAL A 147 6.21 11.69 -1.94
N ALA A 148 6.09 12.84 -1.29
CA ALA A 148 7.04 13.94 -1.41
C ALA A 148 8.49 13.50 -1.22
N GLY A 149 9.38 14.03 -2.05
CA GLY A 149 10.81 13.66 -2.06
C GLY A 149 11.14 12.32 -2.72
N SER A 150 10.14 11.60 -3.26
CA SER A 150 10.39 10.35 -4.00
C SER A 150 10.89 10.63 -5.42
N VAL A 151 11.88 9.87 -5.87
CA VAL A 151 12.35 9.92 -7.27
C VAL A 151 11.45 9.03 -8.11
N LYS A 152 10.85 9.58 -9.18
CA LYS A 152 10.07 8.81 -10.16
C LYS A 152 10.99 8.24 -11.23
N LYS A 153 11.01 6.91 -11.39
CA LYS A 153 11.71 6.28 -12.53
C LYS A 153 10.83 6.29 -13.79
N PRO A 154 11.39 6.61 -14.97
CA PRO A 154 10.65 6.61 -16.24
C PRO A 154 10.14 5.21 -16.64
N ASP A 155 10.84 4.16 -16.18
CA ASP A 155 10.61 2.76 -16.56
C ASP A 155 9.81 1.98 -15.51
N GLU A 156 9.41 2.64 -14.42
CA GLU A 156 8.49 2.06 -13.46
C GLU A 156 7.05 2.34 -13.87
N ILE A 157 6.24 1.30 -13.72
CA ILE A 157 5.02 1.01 -14.50
C ILE A 157 4.11 2.23 -14.69
N PRO A 158 3.54 2.42 -15.90
CA PRO A 158 2.54 3.45 -16.19
C PRO A 158 1.33 3.45 -15.24
#